data_AF-A0A1F8F334-F1
#
_entry.id   AF-A0A1F8F334-F1
#
_cell.length_a   1.000
_cell.length_b   1.000
_cell.length_c   1.000
_cell.angle_alpha   90.00
_cell.angle_beta   90.00
_cell.angle_gamma   90.00
#
_symmetry.space_group_name_H-M   'P 1'
#
loop_
_entity.id
_entity.type
_entity.pdbx_description
1 polymer ?
#
loop_
_entity_poly.entity_id
_entity_poly.type
_entity_poly.pdbx_seq_one_letter_code
_entity_poly.pdbx_strand_id
1 'polypeptide(L)'
;MIAHWARECPDKRIVAVCHGHVIRALQLEFEDLGHDDFLRLDHSEIPEEKIRNCQILWYTRRDPRTKKLYPNLVAVRSICPLNTDTGQAEDFGWKEITRNRYTNKDLLTEVSKYHRHIS
;
A
#
# COMPACT_ATOMS: atom_id res chain seq x y z
N MET A 1 -14.08 -6.94 2.73
CA MET A 1 -12.98 -7.93 2.82
C MET A 1 -12.14 -7.74 4.08
N ILE A 2 -11.54 -6.57 4.30
CA ILE A 2 -10.67 -6.28 5.46
C ILE A 2 -11.38 -6.47 6.81
N ALA A 3 -12.62 -5.98 6.94
CA ALA A 3 -13.43 -6.16 8.16
C ALA A 3 -13.75 -7.63 8.48
N HIS A 4 -13.77 -8.51 7.48
CA HIS A 4 -13.92 -9.95 7.71
C HIS A 4 -12.62 -10.55 8.21
N TRP A 5 -11.47 -10.17 7.63
CA TRP A 5 -10.16 -10.63 8.12
C TRP A 5 -9.89 -10.20 9.56
N ALA A 6 -10.21 -8.95 9.91
CA ALA A 6 -10.07 -8.45 11.28
C ALA A 6 -10.93 -9.25 12.29
N ARG A 7 -12.09 -9.76 11.85
CA ARG A 7 -13.04 -10.48 12.69
C ARG A 7 -12.73 -11.98 12.80
N GLU A 8 -12.47 -12.63 11.66
CA GLU A 8 -12.33 -14.09 11.55
C GLU A 8 -10.89 -14.56 11.78
N CYS A 9 -9.91 -13.68 11.59
CA CYS A 9 -8.48 -13.98 11.71
C CYS A 9 -7.75 -13.07 12.72
N PRO A 10 -8.30 -12.85 13.94
CA PRO A 10 -7.60 -12.08 14.96
C PRO A 10 -6.27 -12.77 15.30
N ASP A 11 -5.20 -11.98 15.35
CA ASP A 11 -3.83 -12.42 15.66
C ASP A 11 -3.23 -13.51 14.76
N LYS A 12 -3.83 -13.76 13.59
CA LYS A 12 -3.28 -14.68 12.57
C LYS A 12 -2.42 -13.94 11.54
N ARG A 13 -1.58 -14.70 10.85
CA ARG A 13 -0.92 -14.25 9.62
C ARG A 13 -1.76 -14.71 8.44
N ILE A 14 -2.08 -13.78 7.54
CA ILE A 14 -2.96 -14.02 6.39
C ILE A 14 -2.12 -13.95 5.12
N VAL A 15 -2.33 -14.91 4.22
CA VAL A 15 -1.81 -14.86 2.85
C VAL A 15 -3.02 -14.82 1.92
N ALA A 16 -3.10 -13.80 1.08
CA ALA A 16 -4.13 -13.65 0.07
C ALA A 16 -3.49 -13.68 -1.32
N VAL A 17 -3.98 -14.57 -2.19
CA VAL A 17 -3.54 -14.67 -3.58
C VAL A 17 -4.65 -14.12 -4.46
N CYS A 18 -4.35 -13.09 -5.24
CA CYS A 18 -5.32 -12.39 -6.07
C CYS A 18 -4.64 -11.68 -7.25
N HIS A 19 -5.44 -11.11 -8.14
CA HIS A 19 -4.95 -10.35 -9.29
C HIS A 19 -4.38 -8.99 -8.87
N GLY A 20 -3.53 -8.41 -9.73
CA GLY A 20 -2.84 -7.15 -9.43
C GLY A 20 -3.78 -5.99 -9.11
N HIS A 21 -4.94 -5.89 -9.77
CA HIS A 21 -5.93 -4.86 -9.46
C HIS A 21 -6.53 -5.01 -8.04
N VAL A 22 -6.65 -6.24 -7.52
CA VAL A 22 -7.15 -6.48 -6.16
C VAL A 22 -6.08 -6.09 -5.15
N ILE A 23 -4.82 -6.44 -5.44
CA ILE A 23 -3.67 -6.02 -4.63
C ILE A 23 -3.63 -4.48 -4.55
N ARG A 24 -3.79 -3.79 -5.68
CA ARG A 24 -3.81 -2.32 -5.72
C ARG A 24 -4.95 -1.74 -4.88
N ALA A 25 -6.17 -2.28 -5.01
CA ALA A 25 -7.30 -1.83 -4.20
C ALA A 25 -7.05 -2.02 -2.70
N LEU A 26 -6.48 -3.16 -2.29
CA LEU A 26 -6.09 -3.40 -0.89
C LEU A 26 -5.00 -2.44 -0.42
N GLN A 27 -4.03 -2.13 -1.28
CA GLN A 27 -2.97 -1.19 -0.98
C GLN A 27 -3.51 0.22 -0.72
N LEU A 28 -4.45 0.71 -1.56
CA LEU A 28 -5.07 2.02 -1.35
C LEU A 28 -5.72 2.12 0.03
N GLU A 29 -6.45 1.09 0.44
CA GLU A 29 -7.12 1.03 1.75
C GLU A 29 -6.13 0.89 2.92
N PHE A 30 -5.08 0.09 2.77
CA PHE A 30 -4.10 -0.14 3.86
C PHE A 30 -3.18 1.05 4.10
N GLU A 31 -2.82 1.75 3.03
CA GLU A 31 -1.88 2.86 3.04
C GLU A 31 -2.58 4.24 3.05
N ASP A 32 -3.91 4.28 2.97
CA ASP A 32 -4.71 5.52 3.01
C ASP A 32 -4.38 6.46 1.85
N LEU A 33 -4.29 5.88 0.65
CA LEU A 33 -3.85 6.55 -0.57
C LEU A 33 -5.03 7.16 -1.35
N GLY A 34 -4.78 8.30 -1.99
CA GLY A 34 -5.78 9.02 -2.77
C GLY A 34 -5.89 8.58 -4.24
N HIS A 35 -6.74 9.28 -5.00
CA HIS A 35 -6.89 9.07 -6.45
C HIS A 35 -5.61 9.37 -7.22
N ASP A 36 -4.91 10.45 -6.89
CA ASP A 36 -3.66 10.82 -7.56
C ASP A 36 -2.55 9.80 -7.28
N ASP A 37 -2.50 9.25 -6.07
CA ASP A 37 -1.59 8.16 -5.71
C ASP A 37 -1.87 6.90 -6.52
N PHE A 38 -3.15 6.58 -6.73
CA PHE A 38 -3.53 5.46 -7.60
C PHE A 38 -2.99 5.65 -9.02
N LEU A 39 -3.24 6.81 -9.65
CA LEU A 39 -2.76 7.09 -10.99
C LEU A 39 -1.22 7.04 -11.07
N ARG A 40 -0.54 7.64 -10.08
CA ARG A 40 0.93 7.61 -9.99
C ARG A 40 1.46 6.17 -9.91
N LEU A 41 0.84 5.34 -9.08
CA LEU A 41 1.25 3.95 -8.88
C LEU A 41 0.91 3.05 -10.08
N ASP A 42 -0.20 3.30 -10.76
CA ASP A 42 -0.61 2.55 -11.96
C ASP A 42 0.33 2.81 -13.14
N HIS A 43 0.81 4.05 -13.27
CA HIS A 43 1.78 4.45 -14.29
C HIS A 43 3.25 4.32 -13.85
N SER A 44 3.53 3.80 -12.64
CA SER A 44 4.89 3.71 -12.13
C SER A 44 5.68 2.60 -12.81
N GLU A 45 6.86 2.95 -13.33
CA GLU A 45 7.83 1.99 -13.85
C GLU A 45 8.88 1.61 -12.79
N ILE A 46 8.76 2.11 -11.56
CA ILE A 46 9.68 1.78 -10.48
C ILE A 46 9.42 0.33 -10.04
N PRO A 47 10.43 -0.57 -10.06
CA PRO A 47 10.27 -1.98 -9.74
C PRO A 47 9.53 -2.30 -8.44
N GLU A 48 9.75 -1.49 -7.41
CA GLU A 48 9.16 -1.69 -6.08
C GLU A 48 7.67 -1.36 -5.98
N GLU A 49 7.17 -0.48 -6.86
CA GLU A 49 5.78 -0.01 -6.90
C GLU A 49 4.92 -0.79 -7.89
N LYS A 50 5.59 -1.46 -8.84
CA LYS A 50 4.97 -2.24 -9.91
C LYS A 50 4.48 -3.59 -9.39
N ILE A 51 3.22 -3.93 -9.67
CA ILE A 51 2.64 -5.23 -9.33
C ILE A 51 2.87 -6.18 -10.50
N ARG A 52 4.00 -6.88 -10.46
CA ARG A 52 4.36 -7.93 -11.43
C ARG A 52 3.68 -9.25 -11.10
N ASN A 53 3.81 -10.24 -12.00
CA ASN A 53 3.40 -11.60 -11.69
C ASN A 53 4.13 -12.11 -10.44
N CYS A 54 3.37 -12.72 -9.53
CA CYS A 54 3.86 -13.22 -8.25
C CYS A 54 4.48 -12.15 -7.33
N GLN A 55 4.25 -10.86 -7.58
CA GLN A 55 4.68 -9.81 -6.67
C GLN A 55 4.00 -9.98 -5.30
N ILE A 56 4.79 -9.88 -4.23
CA ILE A 56 4.31 -9.99 -2.85
C ILE A 56 4.38 -8.61 -2.20
N LEU A 57 3.24 -8.10 -1.76
CA LEU A 57 3.18 -6.98 -0.84
C LEU A 57 2.95 -7.52 0.57
N TRP A 58 3.96 -7.38 1.42
CA TRP A 58 3.93 -7.84 2.80
C TRP A 58 3.71 -6.67 3.75
N TYR A 59 2.52 -6.64 4.37
CA TYR A 59 2.17 -5.68 5.40
C TYR A 59 2.41 -6.22 6.82
N THR A 60 2.84 -5.35 7.72
CA THR A 60 3.04 -5.69 9.14
C THR A 60 2.55 -4.57 10.07
N ARG A 61 1.98 -4.96 11.21
CA ARG A 61 1.72 -4.07 12.38
C ARG A 61 2.83 -4.11 13.43
N ARG A 62 3.84 -4.96 13.22
CA ARG A 62 5.04 -5.05 14.05
C ARG A 62 6.15 -4.28 13.37
N ASP A 63 6.65 -3.24 14.03
CA ASP A 63 7.73 -2.41 13.52
C ASP A 63 8.96 -3.28 13.19
N PRO A 64 9.45 -3.26 11.94
CA PRO A 64 10.58 -4.07 11.51
C PRO A 64 11.90 -3.77 12.26
N ARG A 65 12.10 -2.53 12.72
CA ARG A 65 13.30 -2.05 13.42
C ARG A 65 13.19 -2.28 14.92
N THR A 66 12.12 -1.77 15.55
CA THR A 66 11.98 -1.80 17.02
C THR A 66 11.29 -3.06 17.54
N LYS A 67 10.66 -3.84 16.67
CA LYS A 67 9.86 -5.03 17.00
C LYS A 67 8.64 -4.75 17.88
N LYS A 68 8.31 -3.48 18.13
CA LYS A 68 7.12 -3.06 18.87
C LYS A 68 5.86 -3.37 18.06
N LEU A 69 4.81 -3.79 18.76
CA LEU A 69 3.52 -4.09 18.17
C LEU A 69 2.62 -2.86 18.22
N TYR A 70 1.96 -2.55 17.12
CA TYR A 70 1.02 -1.45 16.98
C TYR A 70 -0.39 -1.98 16.69
N PRO A 71 -1.45 -1.19 16.97
CA PRO A 71 -2.82 -1.59 16.65
C PRO A 71 -3.08 -1.64 15.13
N ASN A 72 -2.37 -0.83 14.34
CA ASN A 72 -2.56 -0.69 12.90
C ASN A 72 -1.31 -1.15 12.14
N LEU A 73 -1.44 -1.36 10.82
CA LEU A 73 -0.29 -1.61 9.92
C LEU A 73 0.68 -0.42 9.97
N VAL A 74 1.98 -0.70 10.03
CA VAL A 74 3.04 0.30 10.17
C VAL A 74 4.05 0.26 9.04
N ALA A 75 4.24 -0.88 8.40
CA ALA A 75 5.23 -1.02 7.34
C ALA A 75 4.76 -1.99 6.25
N VAL A 76 5.25 -1.76 5.05
CA VAL A 76 5.06 -2.57 3.86
C VAL A 76 6.42 -2.97 3.28
N ARG A 77 6.49 -4.14 2.66
CA ARG A 77 7.65 -4.63 1.94
C ARG A 77 7.21 -5.23 0.61
N SER A 78 7.85 -4.80 -0.47
CA SER A 78 7.59 -5.29 -1.83
C SER A 78 8.67 -6.31 -2.19
N ILE A 79 8.27 -7.48 -2.68
CA ILE A 79 9.18 -8.57 -3.04
C ILE A 79 8.74 -9.14 -4.39
N CYS A 80 9.69 -9.24 -5.32
CA CYS A 80 9.54 -9.97 -6.57
C CYS A 80 10.33 -11.28 -6.46
N PRO A 81 9.70 -12.44 -6.26
CA PRO A 81 10.41 -13.70 -6.09
C PRO A 81 11.23 -14.11 -7.33
N LEU A 82 10.82 -13.67 -8.51
CA LEU A 82 11.51 -13.93 -9.77
C LEU A 82 11.26 -12.76 -10.72
N ASN A 83 12.26 -11.90 -10.90
CA ASN A 83 12.28 -10.93 -11.99
C ASN A 83 12.59 -11.70 -13.30
N THR A 84 11.69 -11.62 -14.28
CA THR A 84 11.80 -12.32 -15.57
C THR A 84 12.96 -11.84 -16.43
N ASP A 85 13.40 -10.59 -16.24
CA ASP A 85 14.44 -9.98 -17.06
C ASP A 85 15.84 -10.35 -16.56
N THR A 86 16.01 -10.43 -15.24
CA THR A 86 17.30 -10.73 -14.59
C THR A 86 17.42 -12.18 -14.12
N GLY A 87 16.30 -12.90 -13.97
CA GLY A 87 16.23 -14.24 -13.38
C GLY A 87 16.51 -14.27 -11.88
N GLN A 88 16.52 -13.12 -11.21
CA GLN A 88 16.88 -12.98 -9.80
C GLN A 88 15.69 -12.54 -8.95
N ALA A 89 15.73 -12.88 -7.67
CA ALA A 89 14.77 -12.36 -6.70
C ALA A 89 15.13 -10.91 -6.34
N GLU A 90 14.12 -10.05 -6.23
CA GLU A 90 14.28 -8.66 -5.82
C GLU A 90 13.50 -8.41 -4.53
N ASP A 91 14.16 -7.77 -3.57
CA ASP A 91 13.59 -7.46 -2.26
C ASP A 91 13.89 -6.00 -1.92
N PHE A 92 12.85 -5.18 -1.88
CA PHE A 92 12.98 -3.73 -1.72
C PHE A 92 13.00 -3.29 -0.25
N GLY A 93 13.03 -4.24 0.69
CA GLY A 93 13.09 -3.95 2.11
C GLY A 93 11.80 -3.35 2.69
N TRP A 94 11.84 -3.08 3.99
CA TRP A 94 10.70 -2.50 4.71
C TRP A 94 10.63 -0.99 4.54
N LYS A 95 9.45 -0.49 4.22
CA LYS A 95 9.10 0.93 4.15
C LYS A 95 7.99 1.25 5.14
N GLU A 96 8.08 2.40 5.78
CA GLU A 96 7.05 2.89 6.68
C GLU A 96 5.82 3.36 5.89
N ILE A 97 4.63 3.00 6.37
CA ILE A 97 3.37 3.43 5.77
C ILE A 97 3.07 4.85 6.24
N THR A 98 3.18 5.80 5.32
CA THR A 98 2.84 7.20 5.57
C THR A 98 1.40 7.45 5.15
N ARG A 99 0.52 7.66 6.13
CA ARG A 99 -0.91 7.93 5.88
C ARG A 99 -1.14 9.41 5.69
N ASN A 100 -1.96 9.75 4.71
CA ASN A 100 -2.36 11.12 4.43
C ASN A 100 -3.23 11.68 5.56
N ARG A 101 -2.63 12.49 6.44
CA ARG A 101 -3.30 13.18 7.55
C ARG A 101 -3.43 14.65 7.19
N TYR A 102 -4.60 15.04 6.68
CA TYR A 102 -4.86 16.43 6.33
C TYR A 102 -5.44 17.21 7.51
N THR A 103 -4.93 18.40 7.77
CA THR A 103 -5.62 19.39 8.58
C THR A 103 -6.70 20.08 7.75
N ASN A 104 -7.63 20.80 8.39
CA ASN A 104 -8.64 21.60 7.67
C ASN A 104 -8.01 22.58 6.68
N LYS A 105 -6.83 23.13 7.00
CA LYS A 105 -6.10 24.04 6.12
C LYS A 105 -5.54 23.30 4.90
N ASP A 106 -5.03 22.09 5.09
CA ASP A 106 -4.51 21.27 4.00
C ASP A 106 -5.62 20.85 3.05
N LEU A 107 -6.80 20.47 3.59
CA LEU A 107 -7.98 20.14 2.79
C LEU A 107 -8.44 21.33 1.93
N LEU A 108 -8.52 22.54 2.50
CA LEU A 108 -8.85 23.74 1.75
C LEU A 108 -7.82 24.03 0.64
N THR A 109 -6.54 23.79 0.93
CA THR A 109 -5.46 23.96 -0.05
C THR A 109 -5.59 22.95 -1.18
N GLU A 110 -5.87 21.68 -0.87
CA GLU A 110 -6.04 20.62 -1.86
C GLU A 110 -7.23 20.89 -2.79
N VAL A 111 -8.39 21.23 -2.21
CA VAL A 111 -9.60 21.56 -2.99
C VAL A 111 -9.37 22.77 -3.90
N SER A 112 -8.57 23.75 -3.47
CA SER A 112 -8.29 24.95 -4.27
C SER A 112 -7.51 24.68 -5.56
N LYS A 113 -6.84 23.52 -5.68
CA LYS A 113 -6.15 23.12 -6.91
C LYS A 113 -7.12 22.78 -8.05
N TYR A 114 -8.36 22.41 -7.70
CA TYR A 114 -9.37 21.98 -8.65
C TYR A 114 -10.36 23.12 -8.91
N HIS A 115 -10.67 23.37 -10.18
CA HIS A 115 -11.62 24.41 -10.56
C HIS A 115 -13.03 24.06 -10.08
N ARG A 116 -13.71 24.99 -9.40
CA ARG A 116 -15.11 24.81 -9.01
C ARG A 116 -15.98 24.83 -10.27
N HIS A 117 -16.69 23.73 -10.52
CA HIS A 117 -17.59 23.60 -11.67
C HIS A 117 -18.96 24.28 -11.46
N ILE A 118 -19.24 24.85 -10.28
CA ILE A 118 -20.50 25.52 -9.97
C ILE A 118 -20.18 26.88 -9.35
N SER A 119 -20.64 27.93 -10.03
CA SER A 119 -20.63 29.35 -9.62
C SER A 119 -21.81 29.67 -8.72
#